data_AF-A0A016TV85-F1
#
_entry.id   AF-A0A016TV85-F1
#
_cell.length_a   1.000
_cell.length_b   1.000
_cell.length_c   1.000
_cell.angle_alpha   90.00
_cell.angle_beta   90.00
_cell.angle_gamma   90.00
#
_symmetry.space_group_name_H-M   'P 1'
#
loop_
_entity.id
_entity.type
_entity.pdbx_description
1 polymer ?
#
loop_
_entity_poly.entity_id
_entity_poly.type
_entity_poly.pdbx_seq_one_letter_code
_entity_poly.pdbx_strand_id
1 'polypeptide(L)'
;MNSGTLIVLTLLDLGTSPGVRAAEESADLQQRLGELVAETNRHLSRIVFDSERGARQLYPKIRIRLLDINPIVMEAMNSLNTSEPFTYHNVNIKPRSVYNYAYHDLWNPSTIVHYALAEEIVKLLQDL
;
A
#
# COMPACT_ATOMS: atom_id res chain seq x y z
N MET A 1 26.02 -1.68 -19.79
CA MET A 1 26.31 -2.39 -18.53
C MET A 1 25.18 -2.07 -17.57
N ASN A 2 24.37 -3.07 -17.21
CA ASN A 2 23.03 -2.86 -16.65
C ASN A 2 23.11 -2.61 -15.13
N SER A 3 22.89 -1.36 -14.72
CA SER A 3 22.49 -1.03 -13.35
C SER A 3 20.97 -1.09 -13.23
N GLY A 4 20.45 -1.29 -12.01
CA GLY A 4 19.02 -1.33 -11.78
C GLY A 4 18.66 -1.25 -10.31
N THR A 5 17.45 -0.77 -10.04
CA THR A 5 16.88 -0.75 -8.69
C THR A 5 15.63 -1.62 -8.67
N LEU A 6 15.59 -2.59 -7.77
CA LEU A 6 14.40 -3.35 -7.42
C LEU A 6 13.78 -2.71 -6.18
N ILE A 7 12.57 -2.17 -6.32
CA ILE A 7 11.77 -1.72 -5.19
C ILE A 7 10.81 -2.84 -4.81
N VAL A 8 10.87 -3.23 -3.55
CA VAL A 8 9.94 -4.16 -2.92
C VAL A 8 9.04 -3.36 -2.01
N LEU A 9 7.73 -3.51 -2.18
CA LEU A 9 6.74 -2.82 -1.35
C LEU A 9 6.34 -3.74 -0.19
N THR A 10 6.14 -3.19 1.01
CA THR A 10 5.49 -3.94 2.09
C THR A 10 4.06 -4.33 1.69
N LEU A 11 3.53 -5.37 2.33
CA LEU A 11 2.13 -5.71 2.24
C LEU A 11 1.30 -4.61 2.92
N LEU A 12 0.30 -4.12 2.19
CA LEU A 12 -0.66 -3.14 2.71
C LEU A 12 -1.58 -3.79 3.74
N ASP A 13 -1.76 -3.12 4.88
CA ASP A 13 -2.76 -3.48 5.88
C ASP A 13 -4.16 -3.04 5.41
N LEU A 14 -5.00 -4.04 5.12
CA LEU A 14 -6.39 -3.86 4.72
C LEU A 14 -7.37 -4.03 5.89
N GLY A 15 -6.89 -4.10 7.14
CA GLY A 15 -7.72 -4.28 8.33
C GLY A 15 -8.79 -3.18 8.51
N THR A 16 -8.56 -2.00 7.94
CA THR A 16 -9.52 -0.88 7.95
C THR A 16 -10.30 -0.74 6.64
N SER A 17 -10.20 -1.71 5.71
CA SER A 17 -10.95 -1.67 4.46
C SER A 17 -12.46 -1.83 4.67
N PRO A 18 -13.31 -1.29 3.77
CA PRO A 18 -14.75 -1.49 3.84
C PRO A 18 -15.16 -2.96 3.84
N GLY A 19 -14.42 -3.83 3.14
CA GLY A 19 -14.65 -5.27 3.10
C GLY A 19 -14.49 -5.95 4.45
N VAL A 20 -13.47 -5.56 5.24
CA VAL A 20 -13.29 -6.08 6.60
C VAL A 20 -14.42 -5.61 7.52
N ARG A 21 -14.79 -4.33 7.44
CA ARG A 21 -15.90 -3.79 8.26
C ARG A 21 -17.25 -4.40 7.93
N ALA A 22 -17.48 -4.78 6.68
CA ALA A 22 -18.72 -5.40 6.24
C ALA A 22 -18.84 -6.88 6.64
N ALA A 23 -17.76 -7.51 7.14
CA ALA A 23 -17.79 -8.89 7.59
C ALA A 23 -18.51 -9.05 8.96
N GLU A 24 -19.20 -10.18 9.15
CA GLU A 24 -19.94 -10.49 10.39
C GLU A 24 -19.02 -10.50 11.63
N GLU A 25 -17.77 -10.91 11.47
CA GLU A 25 -16.74 -10.97 12.53
C GLU A 25 -15.64 -9.92 12.30
N SER A 26 -16.03 -8.70 11.89
CA SER A 26 -15.10 -7.65 11.47
C SER A 26 -13.96 -7.36 12.46
N ALA A 27 -14.22 -7.39 13.77
CA ALA A 27 -13.20 -7.12 14.79
C ALA A 27 -12.12 -8.22 14.86
N ASP A 28 -12.52 -9.49 14.83
CA ASP A 28 -11.59 -10.64 14.82
C ASP A 28 -10.80 -10.67 13.52
N LEU A 29 -11.48 -10.46 12.39
CA LEU A 29 -10.85 -10.40 11.07
C LEU A 29 -9.84 -9.25 10.99
N GLN A 30 -10.18 -8.06 11.50
CA GLN A 30 -9.28 -6.92 11.54
C GLN A 30 -8.02 -7.23 12.34
N GLN A 31 -8.18 -7.80 13.55
CA GLN A 31 -7.03 -8.16 14.39
C GLN A 31 -6.14 -9.20 13.70
N ARG A 32 -6.74 -10.28 13.19
CA ARG A 32 -6.01 -11.36 12.52
C ARG A 32 -5.28 -10.88 11.26
N LEU A 33 -5.90 -10.00 10.48
CA LEU A 33 -5.24 -9.37 9.33
C LEU A 33 -4.05 -8.51 9.77
N GLY A 34 -4.21 -7.66 10.78
CA GLY A 34 -3.13 -6.85 11.31
C GLY A 34 -1.93 -7.69 11.77
N GLU A 35 -2.18 -8.78 12.50
CA GLU A 35 -1.15 -9.72 12.93
C GLU A 35 -0.42 -10.40 11.75
N LEU A 36 -1.18 -10.90 10.76
CA LEU A 36 -0.62 -11.55 9.58
C LEU A 36 0.19 -10.59 8.70
N VAL A 37 -0.31 -9.36 8.51
CA VAL A 37 0.37 -8.32 7.72
C VAL A 37 1.66 -7.91 8.43
N ALA A 38 1.61 -7.66 9.75
CA ALA A 38 2.78 -7.31 10.54
C ALA A 38 3.86 -8.40 10.48
N GLU A 39 3.47 -9.67 10.64
CA GLU A 39 4.42 -10.79 10.59
C GLU A 39 5.00 -10.98 9.19
N THR A 40 4.17 -10.88 8.15
CA THR A 40 4.60 -10.95 6.75
C THR A 40 5.60 -9.85 6.43
N ASN A 41 5.31 -8.60 6.82
CA ASN A 41 6.19 -7.45 6.58
C ASN A 41 7.51 -7.57 7.36
N ARG A 42 7.49 -8.15 8.57
CA ARG A 42 8.69 -8.46 9.34
C ARG A 42 9.58 -9.48 8.62
N HIS A 43 8.99 -10.55 8.10
CA HIS A 43 9.73 -11.55 7.31
C HIS A 43 10.25 -10.99 6.00
N LEU A 44 9.42 -10.25 5.26
CA LEU A 44 9.80 -9.59 4.01
C LEU A 44 11.00 -8.64 4.23
N SER A 45 10.98 -7.87 5.32
CA SER A 45 12.07 -6.96 5.66
C SER A 45 13.41 -7.68 5.83
N ARG A 46 13.40 -8.83 6.51
CA ARG A 46 14.60 -9.67 6.66
C ARG A 46 15.09 -10.21 5.32
N ILE A 47 14.16 -10.76 4.52
CA ILE A 47 14.49 -11.30 3.19
C ILE A 47 15.13 -10.23 2.30
N VAL A 48 14.56 -9.02 2.27
CA VAL A 48 15.08 -7.92 1.46
C VAL A 48 16.46 -7.47 1.96
N PHE A 49 16.65 -7.38 3.28
CA PHE A 49 17.94 -7.01 3.87
C PHE A 49 19.04 -8.02 3.50
N ASP A 50 18.77 -9.32 3.68
CA ASP A 50 19.73 -10.38 3.35
C ASP A 50 20.01 -10.44 1.84
N SER A 51 18.96 -10.27 1.02
CA SER A 51 19.08 -10.25 -0.44
C SER A 51 19.88 -9.06 -0.94
N GLU A 52 19.68 -7.86 -0.39
CA GLU A 52 20.46 -6.66 -0.74
C GLU A 52 21.93 -6.85 -0.37
N ARG A 53 22.22 -7.43 0.81
CA ARG A 53 23.59 -7.71 1.23
C ARG A 53 24.28 -8.69 0.29
N GLY A 54 23.60 -9.76 -0.11
CA GLY A 54 24.13 -10.74 -1.07
C GLY A 54 24.27 -10.17 -2.49
N ALA A 55 23.26 -9.45 -2.96
CA ALA A 55 23.26 -8.81 -4.27
C ALA A 55 24.37 -7.79 -4.41
N ARG A 56 24.67 -6.99 -3.38
CA ARG A 56 25.81 -6.05 -3.40
C ARG A 56 27.17 -6.73 -3.59
N GLN A 57 27.33 -7.94 -3.07
CA GLN A 57 28.59 -8.68 -3.21
C GLN A 57 28.78 -9.23 -4.63
N LEU A 58 27.71 -9.74 -5.23
CA LEU A 58 27.75 -10.39 -6.55
C LEU A 58 27.55 -9.40 -7.71
N TYR A 59 26.69 -8.40 -7.50
CA TYR A 59 26.21 -7.43 -8.49
C TYR A 59 26.13 -6.03 -7.87
N PRO A 60 27.27 -5.34 -7.65
CA PRO A 60 27.31 -4.08 -6.90
C PRO A 60 26.54 -2.91 -7.54
N LYS A 61 26.10 -3.05 -8.80
CA LYS A 61 25.30 -2.06 -9.54
C LYS A 61 23.79 -2.31 -9.44
N ILE A 62 23.35 -3.39 -8.78
CA ILE A 62 21.95 -3.66 -8.47
C ILE A 62 21.68 -3.22 -7.03
N ARG A 63 20.59 -2.47 -6.84
CA ARG A 63 20.11 -2.06 -5.52
C ARG A 63 18.74 -2.68 -5.29
N ILE A 64 18.52 -3.28 -4.14
CA ILE A 64 17.23 -3.74 -3.64
C ILE A 64 16.84 -2.82 -2.49
N ARG A 65 15.62 -2.30 -2.52
CA ARG A 65 15.07 -1.40 -1.50
C ARG A 65 13.71 -1.90 -1.06
N LEU A 66 13.47 -1.87 0.25
CA LEU A 66 12.14 -2.04 0.80
C LEU A 66 11.51 -0.66 1.00
N LEU A 67 10.28 -0.49 0.55
CA LEU A 67 9.45 0.66 0.84
C LEU A 67 8.27 0.22 1.70
N ASP A 68 8.17 0.80 2.89
CA ASP A 68 6.96 0.63 3.69
C ASP A 68 5.83 1.53 3.19
N ILE A 69 4.83 0.93 2.58
CA ILE A 69 3.72 1.65 1.95
C ILE A 69 2.58 1.98 2.92
N ASN A 70 2.55 1.37 4.12
CA ASN A 70 1.45 1.56 5.06
C ASN A 70 1.32 3.02 5.53
N PRO A 71 2.38 3.71 5.97
CA PRO A 71 2.28 5.11 6.37
C PRO A 71 1.86 6.02 5.21
N ILE A 72 2.37 5.76 4.01
CA ILE A 72 2.07 6.53 2.79
C ILE A 72 0.59 6.42 2.44
N VAL A 73 0.07 5.20 2.42
CA VAL A 73 -1.34 4.94 2.12
C VAL A 73 -2.24 5.51 3.21
N MET A 74 -1.89 5.36 4.50
CA MET A 74 -2.64 5.96 5.60
C MET A 74 -2.72 7.47 5.48
N GLU A 75 -1.60 8.14 5.18
CA GLU A 75 -1.55 9.59 5.00
C GLU A 75 -2.42 10.04 3.81
N ALA A 76 -2.33 9.33 2.67
CA ALA A 76 -3.15 9.61 1.49
C ALA A 76 -4.66 9.44 1.77
N MET A 77 -5.04 8.54 2.67
CA MET A 77 -6.43 8.28 3.04
C MET A 77 -6.99 9.24 4.10
N ASN A 78 -6.16 9.96 4.87
CA ASN A 78 -6.59 10.75 6.04
C ASN A 78 -7.67 11.81 5.76
N SER A 79 -7.74 12.32 4.52
CA SER A 79 -8.72 13.34 4.11
C SER A 79 -9.89 12.80 3.28
N LEU A 80 -9.93 11.48 3.08
CA LEU A 80 -10.86 10.80 2.19
C LEU A 80 -11.93 10.04 2.99
N ASN A 81 -13.07 9.77 2.37
CA ASN A 81 -14.06 8.85 2.89
C ASN A 81 -13.47 7.44 2.86
N THR A 82 -13.14 6.93 4.05
CA THR A 82 -12.67 5.55 4.25
C THR A 82 -13.80 4.61 4.63
N SER A 83 -14.95 5.12 5.10
CA SER A 83 -16.06 4.35 5.65
C SER A 83 -16.82 3.56 4.58
N GLU A 84 -17.03 4.17 3.42
CA GLU A 84 -17.78 3.57 2.30
C GLU A 84 -16.92 3.52 1.04
N PRO A 85 -17.04 2.47 0.21
CA PRO A 85 -16.43 2.46 -1.10
C PRO A 85 -17.17 3.41 -2.05
N PHE A 86 -16.47 3.90 -3.08
CA PHE A 86 -17.14 4.66 -4.13
C PHE A 86 -18.12 3.76 -4.91
N THR A 87 -19.39 4.14 -4.98
CA THR A 87 -20.41 3.41 -5.74
C THR A 87 -21.05 4.34 -6.78
N TYR A 88 -21.13 3.94 -8.05
CA TYR A 88 -21.69 4.81 -9.11
C TYR A 88 -23.22 5.01 -9.02
N HIS A 89 -23.91 4.32 -8.11
CA HIS A 89 -25.37 4.22 -8.07
C HIS A 89 -26.02 5.16 -7.05
N ASN A 90 -25.67 6.45 -7.07
CA ASN A 90 -26.36 7.47 -6.26
C ASN A 90 -26.63 8.71 -7.12
N VAL A 91 -27.90 9.16 -7.09
CA VAL A 91 -28.43 10.33 -7.83
C VAL A 91 -27.68 11.64 -7.56
N ASN A 92 -26.90 11.72 -6.47
CA ASN A 92 -26.14 12.91 -6.09
C ASN A 92 -24.65 12.87 -6.51
N ILE A 93 -24.19 11.84 -7.21
CA ILE A 93 -22.78 11.69 -7.59
C ILE A 93 -22.43 12.59 -8.77
N LYS A 94 -21.39 13.42 -8.57
CA LYS A 94 -20.77 14.21 -9.64
C LYS A 94 -19.48 13.51 -10.09
N PRO A 95 -18.99 13.77 -11.31
CA PRO A 95 -17.74 13.17 -11.81
C PRO A 95 -16.53 13.35 -10.87
N ARG A 96 -16.47 14.46 -10.12
CA ARG A 96 -15.39 14.73 -9.16
C ARG A 96 -15.57 14.09 -7.78
N SER A 97 -16.74 13.50 -7.50
CA SER A 97 -17.01 12.87 -6.20
C SER A 97 -16.06 11.70 -5.92
N VAL A 98 -15.59 11.00 -6.96
CA VAL A 98 -14.64 9.86 -6.83
C VAL A 98 -13.35 10.24 -6.10
N TYR A 99 -12.90 11.49 -6.21
CA TYR A 99 -11.67 11.97 -5.57
C TYR A 99 -11.78 12.14 -4.06
N ASN A 100 -12.99 12.03 -3.51
CA ASN A 100 -13.23 12.13 -2.07
C ASN A 100 -13.27 10.75 -1.38
N TYR A 101 -13.04 9.65 -2.10
CA TYR A 101 -13.13 8.30 -1.55
C TYR A 101 -11.76 7.64 -1.50
N ALA A 102 -11.46 6.98 -0.39
CA ALA A 102 -10.22 6.23 -0.20
C ALA A 102 -10.22 4.90 -0.96
N TYR A 103 -11.40 4.32 -1.19
CA TYR A 103 -11.56 3.00 -1.80
C TYR A 103 -12.42 3.05 -3.05
N HIS A 104 -11.97 2.34 -4.09
CA HIS A 104 -12.72 2.11 -5.32
C HIS A 104 -13.82 1.07 -5.13
N ASP A 105 -13.52 0.02 -4.37
CA ASP A 105 -14.45 -1.05 -4.00
C ASP A 105 -14.21 -1.46 -2.52
N LEU A 106 -14.68 -2.64 -2.10
CA LEU A 106 -14.51 -3.07 -0.72
C LEU A 106 -13.06 -3.27 -0.27
N TRP A 107 -12.11 -3.41 -1.20
CA TRP A 107 -10.74 -3.83 -0.91
C TRP A 107 -9.68 -2.93 -1.53
N ASN A 108 -9.96 -2.40 -2.73
CA ASN A 108 -8.98 -1.70 -3.54
C ASN A 108 -8.96 -0.20 -3.25
N PRO A 109 -7.79 0.40 -2.98
CA PRO A 109 -7.66 1.85 -2.88
C PRO A 109 -8.11 2.56 -4.15
N SER A 110 -8.53 3.81 -4.01
CA SER A 110 -8.92 4.64 -5.14
C SER A 110 -7.70 5.15 -5.92
N THR A 111 -7.96 5.69 -7.11
CA THR A 111 -6.92 6.26 -7.97
C THR A 111 -6.10 7.35 -7.27
N ILE A 112 -6.70 8.15 -6.38
CA ILE A 112 -5.96 9.22 -5.70
C ILE A 112 -4.97 8.66 -4.67
N VAL A 113 -5.31 7.56 -4.00
CA VAL A 113 -4.39 6.85 -3.10
C VAL A 113 -3.25 6.21 -3.89
N HIS A 114 -3.57 5.55 -5.00
CA HIS A 114 -2.55 4.99 -5.90
C HIS A 114 -1.61 6.08 -6.47
N TYR A 115 -2.15 7.25 -6.80
CA TYR A 115 -1.37 8.39 -7.27
C TYR A 115 -0.36 8.86 -6.20
N ALA A 116 -0.80 9.04 -4.95
CA ALA A 116 0.09 9.42 -3.85
C ALA A 116 1.22 8.40 -3.63
N LEU A 117 0.91 7.11 -3.67
CA LEU A 117 1.93 6.05 -3.58
C LEU A 117 2.92 6.11 -4.76
N ALA A 118 2.43 6.35 -5.98
CA ALA A 118 3.29 6.48 -7.14
C ALA A 118 4.21 7.70 -7.04
N GLU A 119 3.74 8.83 -6.52
CA GLU A 119 4.58 10.01 -6.26
C GLU A 119 5.71 9.69 -5.27
N GLU A 120 5.44 8.97 -4.18
CA GLU A 120 6.47 8.57 -3.22
C GLU A 120 7.50 7.62 -3.84
N ILE A 121 7.06 6.67 -4.67
CA ILE A 121 7.98 5.78 -5.40
C ILE A 121 8.88 6.59 -6.35
N VAL A 122 8.32 7.60 -7.04
CA VAL A 122 9.10 8.46 -7.94
C VAL A 122 10.13 9.28 -7.16
N LYS A 123 9.76 9.88 -6.02
CA LYS A 123 10.70 10.63 -5.17
C LYS A 123 11.86 9.75 -4.72
N LEU A 124 11.55 8.54 -4.24
CA LEU A 124 12.57 7.56 -3.86
C LEU A 124 13.50 7.16 -5.00
N LEU A 125 12.99 7.10 -6.24
CA LEU A 125 13.80 6.80 -7.42
C LEU A 125 14.67 7.98 -7.86
N GLN A 126 14.22 9.22 -7.63
CA GLN A 126 14.96 10.44 -7.96
C GLN A 126 16.08 10.73 -6.96
N ASP A 127 15.92 10.30 -5.70
CA ASP A 127 16.93 10.47 -4.64
C ASP A 127 18.09 9.44 -4.72
N LEU A 128 18.11 8.53 -5.72
CA LEU A 128 19.09 7.43 -5.88
C LEU A 128 20.30 7.76 -6.75
#